data_AF-A0A7C3PFP7-F1
#
_entry.id   AF-A0A7C3PFP7-F1
#
_cell.length_a   1.000
_cell.length_b   1.000
_cell.length_c   1.000
_cell.angle_alpha   90.00
_cell.angle_beta   90.00
_cell.angle_gamma   90.00
#
_symmetry.space_group_name_H-M   'P 1'
#
loop_
_entity.id
_entity.type
_entity.pdbx_description
1 polymer ?
#
loop_
_entity_poly.entity_id
_entity_poly.type
_entity_poly.pdbx_seq_one_letter_code
_entity_poly.pdbx_strand_id
1 'polypeptide(L)'
;MKGTPVVLPILIVGIGLQVSLLVGATLYNQSNSSKSSKSAKAANETGFVRAAMPQGAIANEVLIVGPTCNRPEGVRTRALVSELARLNIPYRQTNSLTFSSEEGLGNLWQMNQIMQKEAPFVFVNRKAKANPALNEVVTEYQLATNIKVN
;
A
#
# COMPACT_ATOMS: atom_id res chain seq x y z
N MET A 1 -48.83 60.76 7.48
CA MET A 1 -49.28 61.22 6.15
C MET A 1 -48.99 60.11 5.16
N LYS A 2 -50.03 59.62 4.47
CA LYS A 2 -49.92 58.67 3.35
C LYS A 2 -49.29 59.41 2.16
N GLY A 3 -48.29 58.80 1.53
CA GLY A 3 -47.64 59.30 0.31
C GLY A 3 -47.30 58.12 -0.58
N THR A 4 -48.10 57.97 -1.62
CA THR A 4 -48.16 56.87 -2.60
C THR A 4 -47.09 57.05 -3.71
N PRO A 5 -47.06 56.19 -4.75
CA PRO A 5 -45.87 55.55 -5.33
C PRO A 5 -45.27 56.38 -6.50
N VAL A 6 -44.41 55.78 -7.34
CA VAL A 6 -44.42 55.89 -8.83
C VAL A 6 -43.08 55.35 -9.40
N VAL A 7 -43.11 54.16 -10.01
CA VAL A 7 -42.96 53.86 -11.46
C VAL A 7 -41.51 53.63 -11.92
N LEU A 8 -41.25 52.39 -12.35
CA LEU A 8 -40.10 51.96 -13.15
C LEU A 8 -40.06 52.68 -14.52
N PRO A 9 -38.87 52.78 -15.12
CA PRO A 9 -38.77 52.18 -16.45
C PRO A 9 -37.56 51.25 -16.58
N ILE A 10 -37.87 50.11 -17.18
CA ILE A 10 -36.98 49.13 -17.77
C ILE A 10 -36.23 49.80 -18.93
N LEU A 11 -34.91 49.67 -18.97
CA LEU A 11 -34.16 49.82 -20.21
C LEU A 11 -33.29 48.57 -20.42
N ILE A 12 -33.79 47.74 -21.33
CA ILE A 12 -33.13 46.59 -21.93
C ILE A 12 -32.07 47.14 -22.90
N VAL A 13 -30.98 46.38 -23.08
CA VAL A 13 -30.25 46.10 -24.33
C VAL A 13 -28.75 46.07 -24.06
N GLY A 14 -28.14 44.92 -24.31
CA GLY A 14 -26.68 44.82 -24.43
C GLY A 14 -26.10 43.48 -24.02
N ILE A 15 -26.54 42.38 -24.64
CA ILE A 15 -25.90 41.08 -24.57
C ILE A 15 -24.54 41.18 -25.29
N GLY A 16 -23.44 40.81 -24.64
CA GLY A 16 -22.17 40.72 -25.33
C GLY A 16 -20.96 40.53 -24.43
N LEU A 17 -20.75 39.29 -23.98
CA LEU A 17 -19.48 38.55 -23.95
C LEU A 17 -18.22 39.19 -23.32
N GLN A 18 -17.48 38.35 -22.60
CA GLN A 18 -16.06 38.44 -22.17
C GLN A 18 -15.82 38.80 -20.69
N VAL A 19 -15.02 38.11 -19.88
CA VAL A 19 -14.25 36.85 -19.94
C VAL A 19 -14.08 36.48 -18.45
N SER A 20 -14.56 35.31 -18.03
CA SER A 20 -14.34 34.81 -16.67
C SER A 20 -12.89 34.35 -16.51
N LEU A 21 -12.02 35.25 -16.05
CA LEU A 21 -10.64 34.93 -15.70
C LEU A 21 -10.59 34.43 -14.24
N LEU A 22 -11.12 33.22 -14.03
CA LEU A 22 -10.92 32.40 -12.84
C LEU A 22 -10.42 31.02 -13.25
N VAL A 23 -9.35 31.01 -14.06
CA VAL A 23 -8.54 29.83 -14.34
C VAL A 23 -7.18 30.10 -13.71
N GLY A 24 -6.82 29.35 -12.67
CA GLY A 24 -5.45 29.41 -12.16
C GLY A 24 -5.11 28.88 -10.77
N ALA A 25 -6.00 28.21 -10.03
CA ALA A 25 -5.60 27.68 -8.71
C ALA A 25 -6.32 26.41 -8.18
N THR A 26 -7.07 25.66 -9.00
CA THR A 26 -7.75 24.44 -8.51
C THR A 26 -7.50 23.18 -9.32
N LEU A 27 -6.63 23.22 -10.34
CA LEU A 27 -6.29 22.07 -11.17
C LEU A 27 -4.78 21.78 -11.15
N TYR A 28 -4.22 21.57 -9.97
CA TYR A 28 -2.87 21.00 -9.87
C TYR A 28 -2.71 20.11 -8.62
N ASN A 29 -3.60 19.13 -8.47
CA ASN A 29 -3.21 17.91 -7.75
C ASN A 29 -4.06 16.68 -8.10
N GLN A 30 -4.38 16.49 -9.38
CA GLN A 30 -5.08 15.30 -9.85
C GLN A 30 -4.26 14.61 -10.94
N SER A 31 -3.10 14.10 -10.55
CA SER A 31 -2.34 13.12 -11.34
C SER A 31 -1.52 12.25 -10.39
N ASN A 32 -2.10 11.10 -10.03
CA ASN A 32 -1.42 9.81 -9.75
C ASN A 32 -2.21 8.88 -8.80
N SER A 33 -3.51 8.61 -9.02
CA SER A 33 -4.21 7.59 -8.21
C SER A 33 -5.15 6.64 -8.96
N SER A 34 -5.09 6.61 -10.30
CA SER A 34 -5.87 5.68 -11.13
C SER A 34 -5.04 4.50 -11.65
N LYS A 35 -4.27 3.84 -10.76
CA LYS A 35 -3.72 2.48 -10.99
C LYS A 35 -3.73 1.58 -9.74
N SER A 36 -4.58 1.85 -8.75
CA SER A 36 -4.56 1.12 -7.47
C SER A 36 -5.95 0.72 -6.93
N SER A 37 -6.89 0.32 -7.79
CA SER A 37 -8.18 -0.22 -7.31
C SER A 37 -8.23 -1.75 -7.29
N LYS A 38 -7.49 -2.45 -8.17
CA LYS A 38 -7.36 -3.92 -8.10
C LYS A 38 -6.38 -4.39 -7.02
N SER A 39 -5.27 -3.66 -6.81
CA SER A 39 -4.25 -4.00 -5.80
C SER A 39 -4.70 -3.68 -4.36
N ALA A 40 -5.50 -2.62 -4.17
CA ALA A 40 -5.99 -2.23 -2.84
C ALA A 40 -7.06 -3.19 -2.29
N LYS A 41 -7.90 -3.79 -3.16
CA LYS A 41 -8.91 -4.78 -2.73
C LYS A 41 -8.26 -6.12 -2.38
N ALA A 42 -7.27 -6.56 -3.17
CA ALA A 42 -6.56 -7.81 -2.92
C ALA A 42 -5.59 -7.73 -1.72
N ALA A 43 -5.11 -6.52 -1.36
CA ALA A 43 -4.33 -6.30 -0.14
C ALA A 43 -5.11 -6.64 1.16
N ASN A 44 -6.45 -6.69 1.10
CA ASN A 44 -7.27 -7.03 2.26
C ASN A 44 -7.50 -8.54 2.41
N GLU A 45 -7.21 -9.35 1.38
CA GLU A 45 -7.53 -10.78 1.35
C GLU A 45 -6.44 -11.65 2.01
N THR A 46 -5.18 -11.21 1.97
CA THR A 46 -4.03 -11.96 2.53
C THR A 46 -3.67 -11.52 3.95
N GLY A 47 -4.21 -10.39 4.41
CA GLY A 47 -3.86 -9.75 5.69
C GLY A 47 -2.46 -9.11 5.70
N PHE A 48 -1.80 -8.98 4.54
CA PHE A 48 -0.55 -8.25 4.39
C PHE A 48 -0.81 -6.74 4.39
N VAL A 49 -0.13 -6.04 5.28
CA VAL A 49 -0.29 -4.59 5.46
C VAL A 49 0.93 -3.85 4.94
N ARG A 50 0.75 -2.61 4.48
CA ARG A 50 1.88 -1.77 4.06
C ARG A 50 2.84 -1.56 5.23
N ALA A 51 4.12 -1.76 4.99
CA ALA A 51 5.15 -1.59 6.01
C ALA A 51 6.43 -1.07 5.38
N ALA A 52 7.36 -0.60 6.22
CA ALA A 52 8.67 -0.18 5.75
C ALA A 52 9.42 -1.38 5.13
N MET A 53 10.14 -1.19 4.02
CA MET A 53 10.95 -2.29 3.49
C MET A 53 12.33 -2.28 4.15
N PRO A 54 12.81 -3.42 4.65
CA PRO A 54 14.17 -3.49 5.12
C PRO A 54 15.15 -3.34 3.95
N GLN A 55 16.34 -2.81 4.25
CA GLN A 55 17.44 -2.74 3.31
C GLN A 55 17.78 -4.13 2.79
N GLY A 56 18.10 -4.20 1.50
CA GLY A 56 18.42 -5.45 0.82
C GLY A 56 17.20 -6.26 0.38
N ALA A 57 15.96 -5.86 0.71
CA ALA A 57 14.77 -6.47 0.13
C ALA A 57 14.71 -6.20 -1.39
N ILE A 58 14.54 -7.27 -2.18
CA ILE A 58 14.47 -7.20 -3.64
C ILE A 58 12.99 -7.20 -4.06
N ALA A 59 12.67 -6.44 -5.11
CA ALA A 59 11.33 -6.45 -5.68
C ALA A 59 11.01 -7.82 -6.29
N ASN A 60 9.76 -8.26 -6.17
CA ASN A 60 9.27 -9.54 -6.69
C ASN A 60 9.97 -10.77 -6.08
N GLU A 61 10.37 -10.66 -4.82
CA GLU A 61 10.94 -11.75 -4.04
C GLU A 61 10.29 -11.76 -2.64
N VAL A 62 10.13 -12.94 -2.06
CA VAL A 62 9.67 -13.10 -0.68
C VAL A 62 10.86 -12.97 0.26
N LEU A 63 10.87 -11.96 1.13
CA LEU A 63 11.87 -11.87 2.20
C LEU A 63 11.29 -12.39 3.52
N ILE A 64 11.94 -13.39 4.09
CA ILE A 64 11.54 -14.08 5.32
C ILE A 64 12.52 -13.68 6.43
N VAL A 65 11.97 -13.27 7.56
CA VAL A 65 12.74 -12.87 8.74
C VAL A 65 12.31 -13.73 9.90
N GLY A 66 13.21 -14.60 10.34
CA GLY A 66 12.90 -15.54 11.40
C GLY A 66 14.09 -16.44 11.73
N PRO A 67 14.16 -16.94 12.97
CA PRO A 67 15.26 -17.78 13.41
C PRO A 67 15.22 -19.16 12.75
N THR A 68 16.35 -19.86 12.78
CA THR A 68 16.49 -21.25 12.32
C THR A 68 16.59 -22.25 13.47
N CYS A 69 16.22 -21.84 14.69
CA CYS A 69 16.35 -22.65 15.91
C CYS A 69 15.31 -23.79 16.01
N ASN A 70 15.49 -24.71 16.96
CA ASN A 70 14.56 -25.83 17.20
C ASN A 70 13.35 -25.48 18.06
N ARG A 71 13.02 -24.19 18.18
CA ARG A 71 11.82 -23.70 18.87
C ARG A 71 10.67 -23.51 17.87
N PRO A 72 9.40 -23.38 18.33
CA PRO A 72 8.24 -23.30 17.44
C PRO A 72 8.37 -22.24 16.34
N GLU A 73 8.94 -21.07 16.63
CA GLU A 73 9.19 -20.01 15.65
C GLU A 73 10.19 -20.42 14.56
N GLY A 74 11.24 -21.18 14.92
CA GLY A 74 12.23 -21.63 13.95
C GLY A 74 11.74 -22.82 13.12
N VAL A 75 10.94 -23.71 13.72
CA VAL A 75 10.24 -24.78 12.99
C VAL A 75 9.30 -24.18 11.93
N ARG A 76 8.49 -23.18 12.29
CA ARG A 76 7.60 -22.48 11.36
C ARG A 76 8.37 -21.79 10.23
N THR A 77 9.47 -21.11 10.56
CA THR A 77 10.32 -20.43 9.57
C THR A 77 10.88 -21.43 8.55
N ARG A 78 11.43 -22.57 9.01
CA ARG A 78 11.96 -23.62 8.13
C ARG A 78 10.86 -24.26 7.28
N ALA A 79 9.69 -24.52 7.86
CA ALA A 79 8.56 -25.09 7.12
C ALA A 79 8.13 -24.16 5.98
N LEU A 80 7.99 -22.86 6.25
CA LEU A 80 7.62 -21.87 5.24
C LEU A 80 8.66 -21.78 4.12
N VAL A 81 9.95 -21.72 4.47
CA VAL A 81 11.07 -21.72 3.51
C VAL A 81 11.03 -22.96 2.62
N SER A 82 10.87 -24.14 3.21
CA SER A 82 10.83 -25.42 2.48
C SER A 82 9.68 -25.47 1.48
N GLU A 83 8.50 -24.99 1.86
CA GLU A 83 7.34 -24.97 0.97
C GLU A 83 7.48 -23.95 -0.17
N LEU A 84 8.03 -22.76 0.09
CA LEU A 84 8.29 -21.78 -0.96
C LEU A 84 9.32 -22.29 -1.98
N ALA A 85 10.36 -22.99 -1.49
CA ALA A 85 11.32 -23.68 -2.35
C ALA A 85 10.64 -24.74 -3.23
N ARG A 86 9.75 -25.55 -2.66
CA ARG A 86 8.99 -26.58 -3.39
C ARG A 86 8.11 -25.98 -4.49
N LEU A 87 7.59 -24.76 -4.28
CA LEU A 87 6.76 -24.03 -5.25
C LEU A 87 7.57 -23.18 -6.25
N ASN A 88 8.91 -23.24 -6.23
CA ASN A 88 9.80 -22.40 -7.05
C ASN A 88 9.52 -20.90 -6.90
N ILE A 89 9.09 -20.46 -5.71
CA ILE A 89 8.92 -19.04 -5.42
C ILE A 89 10.25 -18.48 -4.92
N PRO A 90 10.79 -17.41 -5.54
CA PRO A 90 12.06 -16.82 -5.11
C PRO A 90 11.91 -16.25 -3.70
N TYR A 91 12.83 -16.64 -2.82
CA TYR A 91 12.86 -16.17 -1.45
C TYR A 91 14.28 -15.93 -0.94
N ARG A 92 14.39 -15.05 0.05
CA ARG A 92 15.57 -14.93 0.92
C ARG A 92 15.17 -15.00 2.37
N GLN A 93 16.07 -15.54 3.18
CA GLN A 93 15.93 -15.58 4.63
C GLN A 93 17.02 -14.73 5.29
N THR A 94 16.64 -13.98 6.32
CA THR A 94 17.58 -13.28 7.20
C THR A 94 17.13 -13.39 8.66
N ASN A 95 18.07 -13.19 9.57
CA ASN A 95 17.80 -13.10 11.01
C ASN A 95 17.87 -11.66 11.52
N SER A 96 18.19 -10.70 10.65
CA SER A 96 18.38 -9.29 11.01
C SER A 96 17.76 -8.37 9.97
N LEU A 97 17.32 -7.20 10.42
CA LEU A 97 16.69 -6.17 9.59
C LEU A 97 17.34 -4.82 9.86
N THR A 98 17.58 -4.07 8.80
CA THR A 98 18.01 -2.67 8.85
C THR A 98 17.03 -1.88 7.99
N PHE A 99 16.64 -0.67 8.41
CA PHE A 99 15.73 0.20 7.65
C PHE A 99 16.44 1.50 7.28
N SER A 100 16.07 2.09 6.14
CA SER A 100 16.51 3.46 5.81
C SER A 100 15.77 4.48 6.67
N SER A 101 16.43 5.59 7.01
CA SER A 101 15.82 6.75 7.66
C SER A 101 14.81 7.49 6.78
N GLU A 102 14.79 7.21 5.48
CA GLU A 102 13.85 7.80 4.50
C GLU A 102 12.46 7.15 4.54
N GLU A 103 12.29 6.07 5.30
CA GLU A 103 10.98 5.42 5.46
C GLU A 103 10.04 6.32 6.28
N GLY A 104 8.83 6.54 5.75
CA GLY A 104 7.82 7.36 6.42
C GLY A 104 7.43 6.80 7.80
N LEU A 105 7.29 7.68 8.79
CA LEU A 105 6.98 7.32 10.19
C LEU A 105 5.80 6.35 10.34
N GLY A 106 4.75 6.50 9.53
CA GLY A 106 3.60 5.59 9.56
C GLY A 106 3.93 4.14 9.18
N ASN A 107 4.81 3.94 8.18
CA ASN A 107 5.24 2.61 7.74
C ASN A 107 6.15 1.94 8.78
N LEU A 108 6.98 2.73 9.47
CA LEU A 108 7.82 2.27 10.57
C LEU A 108 6.99 1.89 11.80
N TRP A 109 5.93 2.66 12.11
CA TRP A 109 5.02 2.31 13.19
C TRP A 109 4.26 1.01 12.88
N GLN A 110 3.75 0.86 11.65
CA GLN A 110 3.10 -0.37 11.23
C GLN A 110 4.05 -1.57 11.29
N MET A 111 5.31 -1.37 10.89
CA MET A 111 6.35 -2.39 11.04
C MET A 111 6.53 -2.81 12.50
N ASN A 112 6.62 -1.85 13.42
CA ASN A 112 6.77 -2.13 14.84
C ASN A 112 5.61 -2.99 15.38
N GLN A 113 4.38 -2.76 14.90
CA GLN A 113 3.22 -3.58 15.24
C GLN A 113 3.32 -5.02 14.70
N ILE A 114 3.93 -5.21 13.53
CA ILE A 114 4.15 -6.53 12.94
C ILE A 114 5.23 -7.28 13.72
N MET A 115 6.35 -6.61 14.04
CA MET A 115 7.48 -7.22 14.74
C MET A 115 7.19 -7.61 16.20
N GLN A 116 6.17 -7.02 16.83
CA GLN A 116 5.70 -7.43 18.15
C GLN A 116 4.95 -8.76 18.15
N LYS A 117 4.57 -9.27 16.98
CA LYS A 117 3.90 -10.56 16.82
C LYS A 117 4.93 -11.67 16.64
N GLU A 118 4.44 -12.90 16.54
CA GLU A 118 5.31 -14.06 16.39
C GLU A 118 5.97 -14.15 15.00
N ALA A 119 7.23 -14.59 14.98
CA ALA A 119 7.95 -14.93 13.76
C ALA A 119 7.41 -16.24 13.14
N PRO A 120 7.60 -16.46 11.82
CA PRO A 120 8.37 -15.64 10.87
C PRO A 120 7.64 -14.36 10.43
N PHE A 121 8.39 -13.29 10.17
CA PHE A 121 7.89 -12.10 9.47
C PHE A 121 8.19 -12.25 7.99
N VAL A 122 7.20 -11.94 7.15
CA VAL A 122 7.35 -12.07 5.70
C VAL A 122 7.06 -10.75 5.04
N PHE A 123 7.92 -10.38 4.09
CA PHE A 123 7.85 -9.19 3.28
C PHE A 123 7.64 -9.57 1.81
N VAL A 124 6.66 -8.93 1.19
CA VAL A 124 6.38 -9.03 -0.25
C VAL A 124 6.02 -7.64 -0.74
N ASN A 125 6.83 -7.07 -1.65
CA ASN A 125 6.59 -5.78 -2.33
C ASN A 125 5.95 -4.68 -1.45
N ARG A 126 6.70 -4.19 -0.44
CA ARG A 126 6.27 -3.13 0.50
C ARG A 126 5.11 -3.49 1.43
N LYS A 127 4.74 -4.76 1.49
CA LYS A 127 3.82 -5.26 2.50
C LYS A 127 4.48 -6.30 3.36
N ALA A 128 3.98 -6.41 4.58
CA ALA A 128 4.48 -7.37 5.53
C ALA A 128 3.35 -8.01 6.34
N LYS A 129 3.61 -9.22 6.81
CA LYS A 129 2.74 -9.93 7.76
C LYS A 129 3.60 -10.75 8.71
N ALA A 130 3.15 -10.84 9.96
CA ALA A 130 3.74 -11.72 10.96
C ALA A 130 3.02 -13.07 10.96
N ASN A 131 3.81 -14.13 11.02
CA ASN A 131 3.39 -15.53 10.99
C ASN A 131 2.28 -15.83 9.95
N PRO A 132 2.50 -15.50 8.66
CA PRO A 132 1.52 -15.81 7.62
C PRO A 132 1.46 -17.32 7.36
N ALA A 133 0.31 -17.79 6.88
CA ALA A 133 0.19 -19.11 6.28
C ALA A 133 0.78 -19.12 4.85
N LEU A 134 1.18 -20.30 4.37
CA LEU A 134 1.80 -20.45 3.04
C LEU A 134 0.92 -19.88 1.92
N ASN A 135 -0.37 -20.21 1.91
CA ASN A 135 -1.31 -19.75 0.88
C ASN A 135 -1.43 -18.22 0.84
N GLU A 136 -1.31 -17.55 1.99
CA GLU A 136 -1.35 -16.09 2.07
C GLU A 136 -0.10 -15.47 1.45
N VAL A 137 1.07 -16.05 1.71
CA VAL A 137 2.34 -15.62 1.09
C VAL A 137 2.30 -15.82 -0.42
N VAL A 138 1.85 -16.99 -0.88
CA VAL A 138 1.73 -17.32 -2.31
C VAL A 138 0.77 -16.36 -3.00
N THR A 139 -0.41 -16.14 -2.41
CA THR A 139 -1.41 -15.22 -2.96
C THR A 139 -0.85 -13.79 -3.03
N GLU A 140 -0.22 -13.30 -1.97
CA GLU A 140 0.38 -11.97 -1.99
C GLU A 140 1.50 -11.85 -3.04
N TYR A 141 2.35 -12.87 -3.15
CA TYR A 141 3.39 -12.92 -4.18
C TYR A 141 2.82 -12.86 -5.60
N GLN A 142 1.77 -13.64 -5.89
CA GLN A 142 1.09 -13.62 -7.18
C GLN A 142 0.47 -12.25 -7.49
N LEU A 143 -0.21 -11.65 -6.51
CA LEU A 143 -0.80 -10.31 -6.64
C LEU A 143 0.26 -9.24 -6.89
N ALA A 144 1.40 -9.37 -6.24
CA ALA A 144 2.50 -8.42 -6.30
C ALA A 144 3.28 -8.50 -7.61
N THR A 145 3.38 -9.69 -8.20
CA THR A 145 4.14 -9.96 -9.43
C THR A 145 3.29 -10.05 -10.69
N ASN A 146 1.96 -10.14 -10.55
CA ASN A 146 1.02 -10.53 -11.62
C ASN A 146 1.35 -11.89 -12.27
N ILE A 147 1.98 -12.81 -11.53
CA ILE A 147 2.33 -14.16 -11.98
C ILE A 147 1.32 -15.16 -11.40
N LYS A 148 1.00 -16.22 -12.13
CA LYS A 148 0.29 -17.39 -11.60
C LYS A 148 1.31 -18.45 -11.18
N VAL A 149 1.26 -18.90 -9.92
CA VAL A 149 2.04 -20.07 -9.48
C VAL A 149 1.21 -21.31 -9.80
N ASN A 150 1.85 -22.31 -10.40
CA ASN A 150 1.22 -23.52 -10.93
C ASN A 150 1.32 -24.69 -9.95
#